data_AF-A0AAV3XLU8-F1
#
_entry.id   AF-A0AAV3XLU8-F1
#
_cell.length_a   1.000
_cell.length_b   1.000
_cell.length_c   1.000
_cell.angle_alpha   90.00
_cell.angle_beta   90.00
_cell.angle_gamma   90.00
#
_symmetry.space_group_name_H-M   'P 1'
#
loop_
_entity.id
_entity.type
_entity.pdbx_description
1 polymer ?
#
loop_
_entity_poly.entity_id
_entity_poly.type
_entity_poly.pdbx_seq_one_letter_code
_entity_poly.pdbx_strand_id
1 'polypeptide(L)'
;MKILNACKVGMALTAAAFLGITTAQRADAISFSLTDLGTLGGNYIYPADINEYGQVVGSSNTAEGGNRAFLWDNSSGMINLGTLGGNSSYARAINNYGQVIGGSSTADGQARAFFWDKSSGMSDLGTLGGSFSIAFAINDYGQVVGFSNTVDGQNGGFFWEKSSGMIDLGTLGGNSSYPYAINEYGQVVGSSSTADGQGRAFLWEKSSGMVNLGTLGGNSSGATAINNYGQVVGSSSTADGQGRAFLWEKSSGMVNLGTLGGNSSYPYAINKYGQVIGSSATADEQSRAFFWEKSSGMIDLGTLGGNFSYVRAINDYGQVVGFSYTADGQSRPFFWEKSSGISDLNNLVSAPDWILYEASDINNAGQIVGRGVYNGQTRAFLLTPNTSKSVPEPSSALAFLALGAVGAGAAFRQRQQQDASSRN
;
A
#
# COMPACT_ATOMS: atom_id res chain seq x y z
N MET A 1 44.09 78.07 -26.24
CA MET A 1 44.93 76.91 -25.85
C MET A 1 44.17 76.12 -24.80
N LYS A 2 43.74 74.91 -25.19
CA LYS A 2 43.21 73.75 -24.45
C LYS A 2 42.43 73.91 -23.13
N ILE A 3 41.17 73.52 -23.26
CA ILE A 3 40.20 72.94 -22.32
C ILE A 3 40.75 71.69 -21.61
N LEU A 4 40.39 71.47 -20.32
CA LEU A 4 39.83 70.21 -19.80
C LEU A 4 39.40 70.32 -18.32
N ASN A 5 38.08 70.52 -18.13
CA ASN A 5 37.35 70.22 -16.89
C ASN A 5 37.07 68.70 -16.85
N ALA A 6 37.42 68.04 -15.75
CA ALA A 6 36.99 66.68 -15.47
C ALA A 6 35.61 66.70 -14.78
N CYS A 7 34.57 66.27 -15.49
CA CYS A 7 33.23 66.08 -14.94
C CYS A 7 33.04 64.60 -14.55
N LYS A 8 32.75 64.34 -13.28
CA LYS A 8 32.39 63.01 -12.75
C LYS A 8 30.99 62.63 -13.23
N VAL A 9 30.86 61.50 -13.92
CA VAL A 9 29.55 60.86 -14.18
C VAL A 9 29.34 59.77 -13.12
N GLY A 10 28.42 60.02 -12.19
CA GLY A 10 27.90 59.01 -11.28
C GLY A 10 26.80 58.20 -11.98
N MET A 11 26.97 56.89 -12.02
CA MET A 11 25.95 55.96 -12.53
C MET A 11 25.07 55.54 -11.36
N ALA A 12 23.83 56.04 -11.30
CA ALA A 12 22.84 55.61 -10.32
C ALA A 12 22.24 54.27 -10.77
N LEU A 13 22.51 53.19 -10.03
CA LEU A 13 21.77 51.94 -10.14
C LEU A 13 20.47 52.08 -9.32
N THR A 14 19.34 52.15 -10.01
CA THR A 14 18.01 51.95 -9.40
C THR A 14 17.75 50.45 -9.27
N ALA A 15 17.84 49.93 -8.04
CA ALA A 15 17.38 48.59 -7.71
C ALA A 15 15.84 48.60 -7.63
N ALA A 16 15.18 48.02 -8.63
CA ALA A 16 13.75 47.74 -8.55
C ALA A 16 13.55 46.48 -7.69
N ALA A 17 13.05 46.65 -6.48
CA ALA A 17 12.61 45.54 -5.64
C ALA A 17 11.29 44.97 -6.22
N PHE A 18 11.36 43.83 -6.89
CA PHE A 18 10.16 43.04 -7.20
C PHE A 18 9.69 42.33 -5.93
N LEU A 19 8.66 42.88 -5.29
CA LEU A 19 7.83 42.15 -4.34
C LEU A 19 7.06 41.08 -5.11
N GLY A 20 7.67 39.90 -5.24
CA GLY A 20 6.98 38.70 -5.69
C GLY A 20 5.97 38.30 -4.62
N ILE A 21 4.70 38.67 -4.81
CA ILE A 21 3.60 38.04 -4.09
C ILE A 21 3.51 36.61 -4.64
N THR A 22 4.18 35.67 -3.98
CA THR A 22 3.89 34.26 -4.20
C THR A 22 2.54 34.01 -3.54
N THR A 23 1.47 34.04 -4.34
CA THR A 23 0.26 33.32 -3.95
C THR A 23 0.67 31.87 -3.81
N ALA A 24 0.80 31.39 -2.57
CA ALA A 24 0.89 29.96 -2.31
C ALA A 24 -0.38 29.36 -2.92
N GLN A 25 -0.22 28.74 -4.08
CA GLN A 25 -1.29 28.01 -4.73
C GLN A 25 -1.64 26.91 -3.74
N ARG A 26 -2.82 27.02 -3.13
CA ARG A 26 -3.32 25.99 -2.22
C ARG A 26 -3.28 24.71 -3.03
N ALA A 27 -2.50 23.72 -2.59
CA ALA A 27 -2.63 22.38 -3.13
C ALA A 27 -4.14 22.04 -3.07
N ASP A 28 -4.72 21.72 -4.22
CA ASP A 28 -6.11 21.29 -4.25
C ASP A 28 -6.24 20.13 -3.27
N ALA A 29 -7.24 20.20 -2.40
CA ALA A 29 -7.50 19.13 -1.47
C ALA A 29 -7.75 17.85 -2.26
N ILE A 30 -7.07 16.76 -1.88
CA ILE A 30 -7.28 15.47 -2.50
C ILE A 30 -8.78 15.12 -2.45
N SER A 31 -9.32 14.65 -3.57
CA SER A 31 -10.68 14.15 -3.65
C SER A 31 -10.70 12.92 -4.53
N PHE A 32 -11.74 12.10 -4.39
CA PHE A 32 -11.88 10.85 -5.12
C PHE A 32 -13.22 10.78 -5.84
N SER A 33 -13.22 10.12 -6.99
CA SER A 33 -14.41 9.60 -7.64
C SER A 33 -14.71 8.20 -7.12
N LEU A 34 -15.99 7.88 -6.87
CA LEU A 34 -16.44 6.58 -6.37
C LEU A 34 -17.06 5.75 -7.49
N THR A 35 -16.62 4.50 -7.61
CA THR A 35 -17.21 3.46 -8.45
C THR A 35 -17.83 2.39 -7.54
N ASP A 36 -19.12 2.10 -7.71
CA ASP A 36 -19.79 0.95 -7.09
C ASP A 36 -19.38 -0.33 -7.83
N LEU A 37 -18.77 -1.28 -7.12
CA LEU A 37 -18.35 -2.54 -7.72
C LEU A 37 -19.52 -3.51 -7.93
N GLY A 38 -20.63 -3.31 -7.21
CA GLY A 38 -21.76 -4.24 -7.17
C GLY A 38 -21.54 -5.42 -6.22
N THR A 39 -22.31 -6.48 -6.43
CA THR A 39 -22.16 -7.77 -5.73
C THR A 39 -22.38 -8.91 -6.74
N LEU A 40 -22.16 -10.15 -6.34
CA LEU A 40 -22.56 -11.34 -7.12
C LEU A 40 -24.06 -11.67 -7.00
N GLY A 41 -24.88 -10.70 -6.60
CA GLY A 41 -26.33 -10.83 -6.44
C GLY A 41 -26.81 -11.08 -5.01
N GLY A 42 -25.90 -11.32 -4.06
CA GLY A 42 -26.21 -11.42 -2.63
C GLY A 42 -26.00 -10.12 -1.85
N ASN A 43 -26.28 -10.17 -0.54
CA ASN A 43 -26.25 -9.01 0.38
C ASN A 43 -24.93 -8.83 1.15
N TYR A 44 -23.96 -9.71 0.91
CA TYR A 44 -22.64 -9.68 1.57
C TYR A 44 -21.56 -9.50 0.53
N ILE A 45 -20.62 -8.58 0.81
CA ILE A 45 -19.39 -8.41 0.05
C ILE A 45 -18.25 -7.95 0.96
N TYR A 46 -17.05 -8.41 0.64
CA TYR A 46 -15.80 -8.06 1.29
C TYR A 46 -14.69 -7.99 0.23
N PRO A 47 -14.30 -6.80 -0.24
CA PRO A 47 -13.10 -6.64 -1.05
C PRO A 47 -11.87 -6.79 -0.16
N ALA A 48 -10.90 -7.56 -0.62
CA ALA A 48 -9.70 -7.91 0.13
C ALA A 48 -8.45 -7.18 -0.36
N ASP A 49 -8.29 -7.03 -1.67
CA ASP A 49 -7.02 -6.63 -2.28
C ASP A 49 -7.25 -5.95 -3.65
N ILE A 50 -6.33 -5.07 -4.06
CA ILE A 50 -6.35 -4.38 -5.36
C ILE A 50 -4.95 -4.36 -6.00
N ASN A 51 -4.85 -4.76 -7.27
CA ASN A 51 -3.58 -4.69 -8.00
C ASN A 51 -3.34 -3.31 -8.66
N GLU A 52 -2.18 -3.15 -9.29
CA GLU A 52 -1.78 -1.88 -9.94
C GLU A 52 -2.58 -1.54 -11.20
N TYR A 53 -3.36 -2.48 -11.72
CA TYR A 53 -4.28 -2.26 -12.84
C TYR A 53 -5.70 -1.94 -12.40
N GLY A 54 -5.93 -1.78 -11.09
CA GLY A 54 -7.23 -1.45 -10.51
C GLY A 54 -8.19 -2.63 -10.47
N GLN A 55 -7.69 -3.86 -10.59
CA GLN A 55 -8.49 -5.07 -10.44
C GLN A 55 -8.64 -5.41 -8.97
N VAL A 56 -9.86 -5.70 -8.54
CA VAL A 56 -10.20 -5.93 -7.13
C VAL A 56 -10.61 -7.38 -6.94
N VAL A 57 -10.12 -8.01 -5.87
CA VAL A 57 -10.57 -9.35 -5.47
C VAL A 57 -11.16 -9.36 -4.08
N GLY A 58 -11.93 -10.40 -3.77
CA GLY A 58 -12.45 -10.60 -2.44
C GLY A 58 -13.47 -11.72 -2.39
N SER A 59 -14.50 -11.55 -1.56
CA SER A 59 -15.62 -12.50 -1.45
C SER A 59 -16.97 -11.81 -1.50
N SER A 60 -17.95 -12.42 -2.15
CA SER A 60 -19.32 -11.92 -2.25
C SER A 60 -20.30 -13.09 -2.22
N ASN A 61 -21.45 -12.90 -1.56
CA ASN A 61 -22.54 -13.85 -1.67
C ASN A 61 -23.18 -13.80 -3.06
N THR A 62 -23.63 -14.94 -3.57
CA THR A 62 -24.43 -15.04 -4.79
C THR A 62 -25.92 -14.89 -4.50
N ALA A 63 -26.74 -14.67 -5.53
CA ALA A 63 -28.20 -14.64 -5.41
C ALA A 63 -28.80 -15.99 -4.95
N GLU A 64 -28.19 -17.11 -5.36
CA GLU A 64 -28.62 -18.48 -5.01
C GLU A 64 -28.17 -18.90 -3.60
N GLY A 65 -27.34 -18.09 -2.93
CA GLY A 65 -26.72 -18.42 -1.66
C GLY A 65 -25.32 -19.02 -1.80
N GLY A 66 -24.49 -18.79 -0.77
CA GLY A 66 -23.10 -19.21 -0.73
C GLY A 66 -22.12 -18.08 -1.05
N ASN A 67 -20.94 -18.15 -0.42
CA ASN A 67 -19.88 -17.16 -0.59
C ASN A 67 -19.00 -17.53 -1.79
N ARG A 68 -18.62 -16.58 -2.63
CA ARG A 68 -17.75 -16.81 -3.79
C ARG A 68 -16.62 -15.81 -3.81
N ALA A 69 -15.43 -16.32 -4.13
CA ALA A 69 -14.33 -15.51 -4.57
C ALA A 69 -14.75 -14.73 -5.82
N PHE A 70 -14.41 -13.45 -5.88
CA PHE A 70 -14.67 -12.62 -7.05
C PHE A 70 -13.39 -11.94 -7.54
N LEU A 71 -13.39 -11.60 -8.83
CA LEU A 71 -12.53 -10.61 -9.45
C LEU A 71 -13.44 -9.53 -10.04
N TRP A 72 -13.17 -8.27 -9.76
CA TRP A 72 -13.77 -7.14 -10.44
C TRP A 72 -12.72 -6.46 -11.30
N ASP A 73 -13.11 -6.12 -12.53
CA ASP A 73 -12.29 -5.37 -13.47
C ASP A 73 -13.18 -4.33 -14.17
N ASN A 74 -12.65 -3.14 -14.42
CA ASN A 74 -13.44 -2.04 -14.99
C ASN A 74 -14.03 -2.37 -16.38
N SER A 75 -13.39 -3.25 -17.15
CA SER A 75 -13.85 -3.66 -18.48
C SER A 75 -14.90 -4.77 -18.46
N SER A 76 -14.91 -5.64 -17.45
CA SER A 76 -15.78 -6.82 -17.40
C SER A 76 -16.74 -6.85 -16.21
N GLY A 77 -16.64 -5.91 -15.27
CA GLY A 77 -17.41 -5.90 -14.04
C GLY A 77 -17.06 -7.06 -13.11
N MET A 78 -18.03 -7.48 -12.29
CA MET A 78 -17.90 -8.58 -11.33
C MET A 78 -17.83 -9.95 -12.04
N ILE A 79 -16.78 -10.71 -11.75
CA ILE A 79 -16.55 -12.07 -12.21
C ILE A 79 -16.60 -13.01 -11.00
N ASN A 80 -17.48 -14.01 -11.06
CA ASN A 80 -17.49 -15.11 -10.09
C ASN A 80 -16.36 -16.10 -10.43
N LEU A 81 -15.43 -16.33 -9.50
CA LEU A 81 -14.29 -17.23 -9.74
C LEU A 81 -14.63 -18.72 -9.54
N GLY A 82 -15.85 -19.03 -9.08
CA GLY A 82 -16.31 -20.38 -8.83
C GLY A 82 -15.78 -20.97 -7.52
N THR A 83 -15.74 -22.29 -7.45
CA THR A 83 -15.21 -23.08 -6.32
C THR A 83 -14.46 -24.30 -6.87
N LEU A 84 -13.75 -25.02 -6.01
CA LEU A 84 -13.16 -26.34 -6.29
C LEU A 84 -14.20 -27.48 -6.23
N GLY A 85 -15.47 -27.18 -6.55
CA GLY A 85 -16.58 -28.13 -6.52
C GLY A 85 -17.40 -28.11 -5.21
N GLY A 86 -16.96 -27.37 -4.19
CA GLY A 86 -17.70 -27.15 -2.95
C GLY A 86 -18.63 -25.93 -3.00
N ASN A 87 -19.12 -25.52 -1.82
CA ASN A 87 -20.16 -24.50 -1.68
C ASN A 87 -19.64 -23.09 -1.38
N SER A 88 -18.32 -22.91 -1.21
CA SER A 88 -17.76 -21.63 -0.77
C SER A 88 -16.33 -21.39 -1.28
N SER A 89 -16.03 -20.16 -1.66
CA SER A 89 -14.67 -19.69 -1.91
C SER A 89 -14.51 -18.23 -1.47
N TYR A 90 -13.27 -17.80 -1.25
CA TYR A 90 -12.91 -16.40 -1.00
C TYR A 90 -11.50 -16.13 -1.54
N ALA A 91 -11.33 -14.99 -2.22
CA ALA A 91 -10.01 -14.52 -2.63
C ALA A 91 -9.35 -13.73 -1.50
N ARG A 92 -8.03 -13.83 -1.41
CA ARG A 92 -7.20 -13.12 -0.42
C ARG A 92 -6.24 -12.13 -1.06
N ALA A 93 -5.64 -12.50 -2.19
CA ALA A 93 -4.67 -11.65 -2.87
C ALA A 93 -4.72 -11.82 -4.39
N ILE A 94 -4.26 -10.81 -5.10
CA ILE A 94 -4.12 -10.74 -6.55
C ILE A 94 -2.76 -10.15 -6.91
N ASN A 95 -2.12 -10.68 -7.96
CA ASN A 95 -0.91 -10.07 -8.51
C ASN A 95 -1.21 -9.19 -9.74
N ASN A 96 -0.19 -8.52 -10.28
CA ASN A 96 -0.36 -7.61 -11.43
C ASN A 96 -0.63 -8.34 -12.75
N TYR A 97 -0.53 -9.67 -12.80
CA TYR A 97 -0.95 -10.48 -13.95
C TYR A 97 -2.42 -10.94 -13.85
N GLY A 98 -3.15 -10.51 -12.82
CA GLY A 98 -4.55 -10.86 -12.63
C GLY A 98 -4.75 -12.29 -12.09
N GLN A 99 -3.70 -12.88 -11.52
CA GLN A 99 -3.75 -14.19 -10.89
C GLN A 99 -4.19 -14.05 -9.44
N VAL A 100 -5.13 -14.88 -9.03
CA VAL A 100 -5.84 -14.73 -7.75
C VAL A 100 -5.62 -15.96 -6.89
N ILE A 101 -5.35 -15.76 -5.61
CA ILE A 101 -5.22 -16.84 -4.62
C ILE A 101 -6.24 -16.69 -3.49
N GLY A 102 -6.48 -17.78 -2.79
CA GLY A 102 -7.36 -17.77 -1.63
C GLY A 102 -7.70 -19.18 -1.13
N GLY A 103 -8.87 -19.31 -0.52
CA GLY A 103 -9.40 -20.60 -0.05
C GLY A 103 -10.71 -20.96 -0.76
N SER A 104 -10.88 -22.24 -1.07
CA SER A 104 -12.13 -22.79 -1.60
C SER A 104 -12.45 -24.14 -0.97
N SER A 105 -13.74 -24.45 -0.81
CA SER A 105 -14.17 -25.80 -0.50
C SER A 105 -14.18 -26.69 -1.74
N THR A 106 -13.79 -27.94 -1.56
CA THR A 106 -13.88 -29.04 -2.53
C THR A 106 -15.24 -29.74 -2.44
N ALA A 107 -15.53 -30.63 -3.39
CA ALA A 107 -16.79 -31.39 -3.42
C ALA A 107 -17.01 -32.29 -2.18
N ASP A 108 -15.93 -32.77 -1.56
CA ASP A 108 -15.95 -33.53 -0.30
C ASP A 108 -15.92 -32.63 0.96
N GLY A 109 -16.04 -31.31 0.78
CA GLY A 109 -16.19 -30.34 1.88
C GLY A 109 -14.88 -29.88 2.52
N GLN A 110 -13.72 -30.29 2.01
CA GLN A 110 -12.43 -29.87 2.53
C GLN A 110 -12.06 -28.46 2.06
N ALA A 111 -11.33 -27.70 2.89
CA ALA A 111 -10.80 -26.41 2.48
C ALA A 111 -9.43 -26.57 1.80
N ARG A 112 -9.26 -25.90 0.67
CA ARG A 112 -8.06 -25.95 -0.17
C ARG A 112 -7.63 -24.56 -0.60
N ALA A 113 -6.31 -24.35 -0.61
CA ALA A 113 -5.71 -23.22 -1.28
C ALA A 113 -5.97 -23.35 -2.78
N PHE A 114 -6.40 -22.27 -3.43
CA PHE A 114 -6.55 -22.24 -4.87
C PHE A 114 -5.63 -21.22 -5.51
N PHE A 115 -5.35 -21.45 -6.79
CA PHE A 115 -4.82 -20.48 -7.72
C PHE A 115 -5.78 -20.35 -8.90
N TRP A 116 -6.15 -19.12 -9.24
CA TRP A 116 -7.04 -18.83 -10.35
C TRP A 116 -6.31 -17.95 -11.37
N ASP A 117 -6.46 -18.30 -12.63
CA ASP A 117 -6.01 -17.50 -13.78
C ASP A 117 -7.12 -17.50 -14.83
N LYS A 118 -7.28 -16.38 -15.54
CA LYS A 118 -8.36 -16.20 -16.52
C LYS A 118 -8.35 -17.28 -17.61
N SER A 119 -7.18 -17.82 -17.97
CA SER A 119 -7.02 -18.82 -19.02
C SER A 119 -7.37 -20.25 -18.56
N SER A 120 -7.18 -20.57 -17.28
CA SER A 120 -7.34 -21.93 -16.74
C SER A 120 -8.44 -22.08 -15.71
N GLY A 121 -9.03 -20.98 -15.23
CA GLY A 121 -9.96 -20.99 -14.10
C GLY A 121 -9.26 -21.37 -12.79
N MET A 122 -10.07 -21.82 -11.82
CA MET A 122 -9.62 -22.19 -10.48
C MET A 122 -8.94 -23.56 -10.47
N SER A 123 -7.74 -23.63 -9.90
CA SER A 123 -6.96 -24.85 -9.70
C SER A 123 -6.67 -25.08 -8.22
N ASP A 124 -6.78 -26.33 -7.76
CA ASP A 124 -6.37 -26.73 -6.41
C ASP A 124 -4.83 -26.74 -6.33
N LEU A 125 -4.27 -26.09 -5.30
CA LEU A 125 -2.82 -26.10 -5.07
C LEU A 125 -2.34 -27.37 -4.35
N GLY A 126 -3.25 -28.16 -3.81
CA GLY A 126 -2.96 -29.38 -3.06
C GLY A 126 -2.70 -29.12 -1.57
N THR A 127 -2.06 -30.09 -0.91
CA THR A 127 -1.69 -30.06 0.50
C THR A 127 -0.32 -30.69 0.72
N LEU A 128 0.25 -30.51 1.92
CA LEU A 128 1.47 -31.20 2.37
C LEU A 128 1.20 -32.62 2.89
N GLY A 129 0.11 -33.26 2.43
CA GLY A 129 -0.29 -34.61 2.80
C GLY A 129 -1.53 -34.70 3.71
N GLY A 130 -1.99 -33.58 4.28
CA GLY A 130 -3.23 -33.50 5.06
C GLY A 130 -4.47 -33.09 4.25
N SER A 131 -5.52 -32.66 4.94
CA SER A 131 -6.84 -32.33 4.36
C SER A 131 -7.17 -30.84 4.35
N PHE A 132 -6.19 -29.96 4.56
CA PHE A 132 -6.39 -28.52 4.61
C PHE A 132 -5.23 -27.77 3.97
N SER A 133 -5.53 -26.72 3.21
CA SER A 133 -4.57 -25.70 2.81
C SER A 133 -5.25 -24.35 2.63
N ILE A 134 -4.47 -23.27 2.77
CA ILE A 134 -4.89 -21.90 2.49
C ILE A 134 -3.70 -21.09 1.98
N ALA A 135 -3.91 -20.26 0.96
CA ALA A 135 -2.90 -19.33 0.44
C ALA A 135 -3.04 -17.95 1.10
N PHE A 136 -1.91 -17.28 1.36
CA PHE A 136 -1.87 -15.97 2.00
C PHE A 136 -1.29 -14.87 1.12
N ALA A 137 -0.26 -15.16 0.33
CA ALA A 137 0.39 -14.17 -0.52
C ALA A 137 0.84 -14.78 -1.85
N ILE A 138 0.91 -13.92 -2.87
CA ILE A 138 1.37 -14.22 -4.23
C ILE A 138 2.26 -13.07 -4.70
N ASN A 139 3.32 -13.37 -5.44
CA ASN A 139 4.13 -12.35 -6.13
C ASN A 139 3.81 -12.29 -7.64
N ASP A 140 4.39 -11.35 -8.37
CA ASP A 140 4.15 -11.18 -9.81
C ASP A 140 4.71 -12.34 -10.66
N TYR A 141 5.59 -13.18 -10.11
CA TYR A 141 6.04 -14.43 -10.74
C TYR A 141 5.05 -15.60 -10.57
N GLY A 142 3.91 -15.37 -9.90
CA GLY A 142 2.90 -16.40 -9.65
C GLY A 142 3.31 -17.43 -8.60
N GLN A 143 4.29 -17.08 -7.75
CA GLN A 143 4.74 -17.90 -6.63
C GLN A 143 3.86 -17.60 -5.43
N VAL A 144 3.38 -18.65 -4.75
CA VAL A 144 2.34 -18.56 -3.72
C VAL A 144 2.87 -19.11 -2.42
N VAL A 145 2.56 -18.45 -1.30
CA VAL A 145 2.85 -18.96 0.03
C VAL A 145 1.60 -19.05 0.89
N GLY A 146 1.60 -19.98 1.82
CA GLY A 146 0.50 -20.24 2.73
C GLY A 146 0.84 -21.37 3.70
N PHE A 147 -0.16 -21.94 4.34
CA PHE A 147 0.07 -23.16 5.15
C PHE A 147 -0.92 -24.26 4.78
N SER A 148 -0.49 -25.48 5.06
CA SER A 148 -1.25 -26.70 4.83
C SER A 148 -1.04 -27.68 5.98
N ASN A 149 -2.01 -28.56 6.19
CA ASN A 149 -1.77 -29.69 7.08
C ASN A 149 -0.81 -30.69 6.43
N THR A 150 0.19 -31.11 7.21
CA THR A 150 1.10 -32.20 6.86
C THR A 150 0.43 -33.56 7.06
N VAL A 151 1.08 -34.64 6.63
CA VAL A 151 0.64 -36.03 6.87
C VAL A 151 0.42 -36.33 8.36
N ASP A 152 1.21 -35.71 9.24
CA ASP A 152 1.13 -35.89 10.70
C ASP A 152 0.10 -34.95 11.36
N GLY A 153 -0.69 -34.21 10.56
CA GLY A 153 -1.71 -33.28 11.04
C GLY A 153 -1.16 -31.95 11.58
N GLN A 154 0.13 -31.67 11.40
CA GLN A 154 0.75 -30.40 11.81
C GLN A 154 0.54 -29.31 10.76
N ASN A 155 0.72 -28.04 11.12
CA ASN A 155 0.67 -26.93 10.17
C ASN A 155 2.05 -26.68 9.54
N GLY A 156 2.23 -27.08 8.28
CA GLY A 156 3.43 -26.81 7.49
C GLY A 156 3.22 -25.60 6.58
N GLY A 157 4.15 -24.65 6.64
CA GLY A 157 4.25 -23.59 5.65
C GLY A 157 4.63 -24.16 4.29
N PHE A 158 4.01 -23.66 3.23
CA PHE A 158 4.37 -24.05 1.88
C PHE A 158 4.79 -22.85 1.02
N PHE A 159 5.61 -23.16 0.03
CA PHE A 159 5.82 -22.37 -1.18
C PHE A 159 5.28 -23.17 -2.36
N TRP A 160 4.58 -22.53 -3.29
CA TRP A 160 4.05 -23.17 -4.48
C TRP A 160 4.42 -22.36 -5.72
N GLU A 161 4.81 -23.06 -6.78
CA GLU A 161 4.90 -22.49 -8.11
C GLU A 161 4.49 -23.55 -9.13
N LYS A 162 3.97 -23.10 -10.28
CA LYS A 162 3.36 -24.00 -11.28
C LYS A 162 4.30 -25.11 -11.77
N SER A 163 5.61 -24.84 -11.83
CA SER A 163 6.61 -25.80 -12.32
C SER A 163 6.97 -26.90 -11.32
N SER A 164 6.85 -26.67 -10.02
CA SER A 164 7.26 -27.63 -8.98
C SER A 164 6.13 -28.09 -8.07
N GLY A 165 4.95 -27.46 -8.15
CA GLY A 165 3.88 -27.69 -7.20
C GLY A 165 4.25 -27.19 -5.81
N MET A 166 3.61 -27.78 -4.79
CA MET A 166 3.77 -27.41 -3.39
C MET A 166 5.10 -27.96 -2.83
N ILE A 167 5.88 -27.08 -2.22
CA ILE A 167 7.15 -27.34 -1.53
C ILE A 167 6.94 -27.02 -0.05
N ASP A 168 7.28 -27.96 0.83
CA ASP A 168 7.33 -27.72 2.27
C ASP A 168 8.50 -26.77 2.61
N LEU A 169 8.22 -25.71 3.34
CA LEU A 169 9.23 -24.77 3.82
C LEU A 169 10.08 -25.35 4.96
N GLY A 170 9.57 -26.38 5.63
CA GLY A 170 10.12 -26.91 6.87
C GLY A 170 9.82 -26.02 8.08
N THR A 171 10.57 -26.23 9.16
CA THR A 171 10.46 -25.49 10.42
C THR A 171 11.85 -25.15 10.97
N LEU A 172 11.91 -24.33 12.03
CA LEU A 172 13.13 -24.09 12.80
C LEU A 172 13.42 -25.18 13.85
N GLY A 173 12.98 -26.42 13.57
CA GLY A 173 13.15 -27.59 14.45
C GLY A 173 11.93 -27.91 15.31
N GLY A 174 10.88 -27.09 15.29
CA GLY A 174 9.59 -27.38 15.91
C GLY A 174 8.59 -28.02 14.95
N ASN A 175 7.30 -27.95 15.30
CA ASN A 175 6.24 -28.67 14.60
C ASN A 175 5.44 -27.83 13.60
N SER A 176 5.67 -26.52 13.51
CA SER A 176 4.84 -25.69 12.62
C SER A 176 5.57 -24.48 12.04
N SER A 177 5.11 -24.05 10.87
CA SER A 177 5.51 -22.82 10.21
C SER A 177 4.33 -22.14 9.52
N TYR A 178 4.33 -20.81 9.55
CA TYR A 178 3.28 -19.96 9.02
C TYR A 178 3.95 -18.82 8.22
N PRO A 179 4.14 -18.97 6.90
CA PRO A 179 4.57 -17.87 6.05
C PRO A 179 3.42 -16.88 5.90
N TYR A 180 3.73 -15.58 5.91
CA TYR A 180 2.72 -14.53 5.76
C TYR A 180 2.97 -13.65 4.54
N ALA A 181 4.22 -13.51 4.09
CA ALA A 181 4.57 -12.66 2.96
C ALA A 181 5.68 -13.27 2.10
N ILE A 182 5.67 -12.90 0.82
CA ILE A 182 6.67 -13.23 -0.18
C ILE A 182 6.99 -11.96 -0.98
N ASN A 183 8.25 -11.77 -1.37
CA ASN A 183 8.64 -10.67 -2.27
C ASN A 183 8.91 -11.16 -3.71
N GLU A 184 9.25 -10.25 -4.60
CA GLU A 184 9.49 -10.57 -6.03
C GLU A 184 10.75 -11.41 -6.27
N TYR A 185 11.62 -11.56 -5.27
CA TYR A 185 12.79 -12.42 -5.35
C TYR A 185 12.53 -13.83 -4.79
N GLY A 186 11.26 -14.15 -4.46
CA GLY A 186 10.87 -15.44 -3.89
C GLY A 186 11.32 -15.64 -2.45
N GLN A 187 11.68 -14.56 -1.75
CA GLN A 187 12.03 -14.61 -0.33
C GLN A 187 10.76 -14.61 0.50
N VAL A 188 10.63 -15.57 1.42
CA VAL A 188 9.42 -15.80 2.20
C VAL A 188 9.68 -15.50 3.67
N VAL A 189 8.77 -14.79 4.32
CA VAL A 189 8.87 -14.49 5.75
C VAL A 189 7.63 -14.91 6.50
N GLY A 190 7.81 -15.19 7.79
CA GLY A 190 6.72 -15.51 8.69
C GLY A 190 7.18 -15.92 10.08
N SER A 191 6.43 -16.83 10.69
CA SER A 191 6.73 -17.38 12.02
C SER A 191 6.90 -18.90 11.94
N SER A 192 7.91 -19.46 12.61
CA SER A 192 8.09 -20.91 12.76
C SER A 192 8.43 -21.27 14.20
N SER A 193 7.98 -22.44 14.65
CA SER A 193 8.38 -22.97 15.95
C SER A 193 9.78 -23.57 15.92
N THR A 194 10.54 -23.31 16.97
CA THR A 194 11.83 -23.94 17.27
C THR A 194 11.66 -25.23 18.06
N ALA A 195 12.74 -26.01 18.21
CA ALA A 195 12.71 -27.29 18.93
C ALA A 195 12.28 -27.18 20.41
N ASP A 196 12.49 -26.02 21.03
CA ASP A 196 12.04 -25.69 22.39
C ASP A 196 10.60 -25.11 22.42
N GLY A 197 9.89 -25.14 21.29
CA GLY A 197 8.49 -24.72 21.16
C GLY A 197 8.27 -23.22 21.03
N GLN A 198 9.32 -22.41 20.94
CA GLN A 198 9.19 -20.95 20.83
C GLN A 198 8.90 -20.51 19.39
N GLY A 199 8.14 -19.43 19.21
CA GLY A 199 7.93 -18.82 17.90
C GLY A 199 9.13 -17.94 17.49
N ARG A 200 9.57 -18.05 16.24
CA ARG A 200 10.64 -17.24 15.66
C ARG A 200 10.25 -16.70 14.29
N ALA A 201 10.55 -15.42 14.09
CA ALA A 201 10.56 -14.80 12.78
C ALA A 201 11.59 -15.53 11.90
N PHE A 202 11.20 -15.87 10.68
CA PHE A 202 12.09 -16.49 9.71
C PHE A 202 12.15 -15.73 8.39
N LEU A 203 13.24 -15.94 7.68
CA LEU A 203 13.40 -15.70 6.24
C LEU A 203 13.72 -17.04 5.58
N TRP A 204 12.99 -17.40 4.54
CA TRP A 204 13.24 -18.61 3.75
C TRP A 204 13.56 -18.22 2.32
N GLU A 205 14.57 -18.87 1.76
CA GLU A 205 14.89 -18.82 0.34
C GLU A 205 15.05 -20.24 -0.18
N LYS A 206 14.64 -20.49 -1.43
CA LYS A 206 14.74 -21.82 -2.04
C LYS A 206 16.17 -22.39 -2.05
N SER A 207 17.18 -21.51 -2.11
CA SER A 207 18.60 -21.88 -2.16
C SER A 207 19.21 -22.18 -0.79
N SER A 208 18.70 -21.58 0.29
CA SER A 208 19.30 -21.66 1.63
C SER A 208 18.39 -22.30 2.69
N GLY A 209 17.12 -22.52 2.38
CA GLY A 209 16.12 -22.93 3.35
C GLY A 209 15.79 -21.83 4.36
N MET A 210 15.22 -22.24 5.50
CA MET A 210 14.72 -21.35 6.54
C MET A 210 15.86 -20.85 7.46
N VAL A 211 15.91 -19.53 7.67
CA VAL A 211 16.85 -18.84 8.56
C VAL A 211 16.07 -18.13 9.66
N ASN A 212 16.50 -18.34 10.91
CA ASN A 212 15.97 -17.64 12.08
C ASN A 212 16.47 -16.18 12.12
N LEU A 213 15.56 -15.22 12.23
CA LEU A 213 15.89 -13.79 12.26
C LEU A 213 16.26 -13.27 13.67
N GLY A 214 16.10 -14.10 14.70
CA GLY A 214 16.39 -13.76 16.10
C GLY A 214 15.23 -13.06 16.80
N THR A 215 15.54 -12.39 17.91
CA THR A 215 14.59 -11.64 18.74
C THR A 215 15.22 -10.33 19.22
N LEU A 216 14.42 -9.43 19.80
CA LEU A 216 14.89 -8.23 20.50
C LEU A 216 15.34 -8.52 21.94
N GLY A 217 15.82 -9.74 22.21
CA GLY A 217 16.29 -10.20 23.52
C GLY A 217 15.25 -10.98 24.34
N GLY A 218 14.01 -11.09 23.86
CA GLY A 218 12.98 -11.95 24.45
C GLY A 218 12.91 -13.35 23.82
N ASN A 219 11.82 -14.07 24.12
CA ASN A 219 11.62 -15.48 23.76
C ASN A 219 10.79 -15.69 22.48
N SER A 220 10.38 -14.64 21.79
CA SER A 220 9.52 -14.78 20.61
C SER A 220 9.71 -13.68 19.58
N SER A 221 9.50 -14.05 18.32
CA SER A 221 9.38 -13.12 17.21
C SER A 221 8.50 -13.73 16.11
N GLY A 222 7.97 -12.86 15.26
CA GLY A 222 7.25 -13.23 14.05
C GLY A 222 7.33 -12.11 13.02
N ALA A 223 7.68 -12.45 11.78
CA ALA A 223 7.69 -11.50 10.67
C ALA A 223 6.30 -11.40 10.05
N THR A 224 5.89 -10.20 9.62
CA THR A 224 4.58 -9.94 9.02
C THR A 224 4.65 -9.50 7.57
N ALA A 225 5.70 -8.75 7.18
CA ALA A 225 5.88 -8.27 5.81
C ALA A 225 7.36 -8.18 5.42
N ILE A 226 7.61 -8.20 4.11
CA ILE A 226 8.93 -8.06 3.48
C ILE A 226 8.79 -7.20 2.22
N ASN A 227 9.75 -6.32 1.95
CA ASN A 227 9.82 -5.61 0.67
C ASN A 227 10.88 -6.22 -0.29
N ASN A 228 10.93 -5.70 -1.51
CA ASN A 228 11.88 -6.17 -2.53
C ASN A 228 13.35 -5.82 -2.23
N TYR A 229 13.64 -5.02 -1.22
CA TYR A 229 15.02 -4.80 -0.74
C TYR A 229 15.44 -5.81 0.33
N GLY A 230 14.59 -6.80 0.64
CA GLY A 230 14.86 -7.80 1.66
C GLY A 230 14.73 -7.27 3.09
N GLN A 231 14.08 -6.10 3.25
CA GLN A 231 13.80 -5.54 4.56
C GLN A 231 12.54 -6.20 5.12
N VAL A 232 12.65 -6.74 6.34
CA VAL A 232 11.58 -7.52 6.97
C VAL A 232 11.06 -6.77 8.18
N VAL A 233 9.73 -6.68 8.33
CA VAL A 233 9.12 -6.14 9.54
C VAL A 233 8.31 -7.22 10.26
N GLY A 234 8.19 -7.04 11.56
CA GLY A 234 7.45 -7.97 12.41
C GLY A 234 7.40 -7.53 13.85
N SER A 235 6.90 -8.39 14.73
CA SER A 235 6.92 -8.15 16.17
C SER A 235 7.89 -9.11 16.86
N SER A 236 8.58 -8.62 17.89
CA SER A 236 9.44 -9.45 18.74
C SER A 236 9.30 -9.03 20.19
N SER A 237 9.40 -10.00 21.10
CA SER A 237 9.53 -9.70 22.52
C SER A 237 10.92 -9.17 22.85
N THR A 238 10.96 -8.15 23.69
CA THR A 238 12.18 -7.64 24.34
C THR A 238 12.51 -8.44 25.60
N ALA A 239 13.70 -8.21 26.18
CA ALA A 239 14.16 -8.93 27.38
C ALA A 239 13.23 -8.74 28.61
N ASP A 240 12.49 -7.63 28.67
CA ASP A 240 11.47 -7.35 29.69
C ASP A 240 10.08 -7.92 29.33
N GLY A 241 9.98 -8.70 28.25
CA GLY A 241 8.77 -9.39 27.83
C GLY A 241 7.79 -8.56 27.00
N GLN A 242 8.10 -7.30 26.69
CA GLN A 242 7.21 -6.44 25.93
C GLN A 242 7.27 -6.71 24.41
N GLY A 243 6.15 -6.57 23.71
CA GLY A 243 6.11 -6.67 22.24
C GLY A 243 6.64 -5.39 21.58
N ARG A 244 7.51 -5.53 20.58
CA ARG A 244 8.03 -4.40 19.80
C ARG A 244 8.02 -4.70 18.31
N ALA A 245 7.59 -3.71 17.54
CA ALA A 245 7.81 -3.69 16.11
C ALA A 245 9.32 -3.65 15.82
N PHE A 246 9.76 -4.46 14.87
CA PHE A 246 11.13 -4.47 14.40
C PHE A 246 11.21 -4.23 12.90
N LEU A 247 12.36 -3.72 12.45
CA LEU A 247 12.88 -3.82 11.10
C LEU A 247 14.12 -4.70 11.14
N TRP A 248 14.19 -5.71 10.28
CA TRP A 248 15.35 -6.58 10.12
C TRP A 248 15.93 -6.38 8.73
N GLU A 249 17.24 -6.23 8.67
CA GLU A 249 18.01 -6.25 7.43
C GLU A 249 19.20 -7.20 7.61
N LYS A 250 19.61 -7.87 6.53
CA LYS A 250 20.74 -8.81 6.58
C LYS A 250 22.05 -8.17 7.10
N SER A 251 22.24 -6.88 6.85
CA SER A 251 23.44 -6.13 7.22
C SER A 251 23.44 -5.63 8.67
N SER A 252 22.27 -5.36 9.24
CA SER A 252 22.12 -4.72 10.56
C SER A 252 21.46 -5.61 11.62
N GLY A 253 20.88 -6.74 11.20
CA GLY A 253 20.08 -7.59 12.08
C GLY A 253 18.76 -6.93 12.46
N MET A 254 18.20 -7.33 13.60
CA MET A 254 16.90 -6.84 14.08
C MET A 254 17.05 -5.51 14.83
N VAL A 255 16.32 -4.49 14.40
CA VAL A 255 16.29 -3.15 15.00
C VAL A 255 14.89 -2.85 15.53
N ASN A 256 14.80 -2.39 16.78
CA ASN A 256 13.56 -1.97 17.40
C ASN A 256 13.06 -0.63 16.82
N LEU A 257 11.80 -0.55 16.41
CA LEU A 257 11.19 0.67 15.84
C LEU A 257 10.64 1.63 16.90
N GLY A 258 10.59 1.21 18.16
CA GLY A 258 10.06 1.99 19.27
C GLY A 258 8.55 1.85 19.43
N THR A 259 7.95 2.78 20.17
CA THR A 259 6.50 2.88 20.44
C THR A 259 6.08 4.35 20.43
N LEU A 260 4.78 4.62 20.47
CA LEU A 260 4.21 5.96 20.68
C LEU A 260 4.17 6.36 22.17
N GLY A 261 5.10 5.86 22.97
CA GLY A 261 5.23 6.12 24.41
C GLY A 261 4.60 5.06 25.31
N GLY A 262 3.86 4.09 24.76
CA GLY A 262 3.33 2.94 25.49
C GLY A 262 4.25 1.72 25.47
N ASN A 263 3.69 0.58 25.91
CA ASN A 263 4.45 -0.67 26.13
C ASN A 263 4.43 -1.65 24.95
N SER A 264 3.83 -1.30 23.80
CA SER A 264 3.80 -2.21 22.65
C SER A 264 3.70 -1.52 21.30
N SER A 265 4.20 -2.20 20.27
CA SER A 265 4.03 -1.85 18.86
C SER A 265 4.00 -3.10 17.98
N TYR A 266 3.19 -3.07 16.93
CA TYR A 266 2.97 -4.17 15.99
C TYR A 266 2.91 -3.61 14.56
N PRO A 267 3.86 -3.97 13.68
CA PRO A 267 3.84 -3.51 12.30
C PRO A 267 2.89 -4.37 11.46
N TYR A 268 2.27 -3.74 10.48
CA TYR A 268 1.35 -4.38 9.55
C TYR A 268 1.99 -4.55 8.16
N ALA A 269 2.56 -3.49 7.60
CA ALA A 269 3.11 -3.49 6.24
C ALA A 269 4.35 -2.59 6.12
N ILE A 270 5.13 -2.84 5.06
CA ILE A 270 6.30 -2.06 4.66
C ILE A 270 6.27 -1.83 3.15
N ASN A 271 6.51 -0.59 2.70
CA ASN A 271 6.59 -0.28 1.26
C ASN A 271 8.03 -0.36 0.73
N LYS A 272 8.24 -0.10 -0.57
CA LYS A 272 9.58 -0.23 -1.18
C LYS A 272 10.60 0.77 -0.65
N TYR A 273 10.17 1.86 -0.03
CA TYR A 273 11.06 2.88 0.52
C TYR A 273 11.40 2.64 2.00
N GLY A 274 10.99 1.48 2.54
CA GLY A 274 11.25 1.13 3.94
C GLY A 274 10.37 1.88 4.94
N GLN A 275 9.25 2.43 4.47
CA GLN A 275 8.25 3.07 5.33
C GLN A 275 7.31 2.00 5.87
N VAL A 276 7.08 2.02 7.18
CA VAL A 276 6.38 0.96 7.91
C VAL A 276 5.12 1.55 8.54
N ILE A 277 4.01 0.84 8.43
CA ILE A 277 2.77 1.18 9.13
C ILE A 277 2.40 0.09 10.14
N GLY A 278 1.66 0.45 11.17
CA GLY A 278 1.16 -0.51 12.15
C GLY A 278 0.33 0.14 13.24
N SER A 279 0.21 -0.55 14.37
CA SER A 279 -0.38 -0.01 15.60
C SER A 279 0.64 0.05 16.74
N SER A 280 0.53 1.05 17.58
CA SER A 280 1.34 1.18 18.79
C SER A 280 0.50 1.72 19.94
N ALA A 281 0.78 1.22 21.14
CA ALA A 281 0.25 1.78 22.37
C ALA A 281 0.88 3.15 22.63
N THR A 282 0.05 4.11 23.00
CA THR A 282 0.45 5.41 23.53
C THR A 282 0.72 5.36 25.03
N ALA A 283 1.23 6.45 25.61
CA ALA A 283 1.50 6.55 27.03
C ALA A 283 0.22 6.41 27.92
N ASP A 284 -0.95 6.71 27.36
CA ASP A 284 -2.27 6.52 27.98
C ASP A 284 -2.93 5.19 27.57
N GLU A 285 -2.14 4.21 27.11
CA GLU A 285 -2.54 2.84 26.78
C GLU A 285 -3.56 2.71 25.63
N GLN A 286 -3.72 3.75 24.82
CA GLN A 286 -4.57 3.68 23.64
C GLN A 286 -3.83 3.11 22.44
N SER A 287 -4.52 2.32 21.59
CA SER A 287 -3.94 1.85 20.34
C SER A 287 -4.08 2.92 19.26
N ARG A 288 -2.95 3.37 18.70
CA ARG A 288 -2.87 4.34 17.62
C ARG A 288 -2.20 3.74 16.39
N ALA A 289 -2.72 4.09 15.22
CA ALA A 289 -2.04 3.87 13.96
C ALA A 289 -0.73 4.66 13.95
N PHE A 290 0.36 4.04 13.52
CA PHE A 290 1.63 4.72 13.30
C PHE A 290 2.10 4.61 11.85
N PHE A 291 2.91 5.58 11.46
CA PHE A 291 3.82 5.52 10.33
C PHE A 291 5.24 5.64 10.85
N TRP A 292 6.18 4.88 10.32
CA TRP A 292 7.57 4.92 10.69
C TRP A 292 8.44 5.01 9.44
N GLU A 293 9.46 5.87 9.50
CA GLU A 293 10.55 5.89 8.55
C GLU A 293 11.85 6.19 9.27
N LYS A 294 12.97 5.74 8.69
CA LYS A 294 14.28 5.82 9.34
C LYS A 294 14.71 7.24 9.74
N SER A 295 14.28 8.25 8.98
CA SER A 295 14.65 9.65 9.18
C SER A 295 13.88 10.34 10.31
N SER A 296 12.65 9.93 10.59
CA SER A 296 11.78 10.57 11.59
C SER A 296 11.39 9.67 12.76
N GLY A 297 11.67 8.37 12.69
CA GLY A 297 11.15 7.40 13.64
C GLY A 297 9.63 7.24 13.52
N MET A 298 9.00 6.84 14.63
CA MET A 298 7.57 6.58 14.69
C MET A 298 6.77 7.88 14.81
N ILE A 299 5.77 8.04 13.95
CA ILE A 299 4.83 9.16 13.85
C ILE A 299 3.44 8.62 14.16
N ASP A 300 2.74 9.23 15.11
CA ASP A 300 1.31 8.99 15.35
C ASP A 300 0.49 9.55 14.19
N LEU A 301 -0.35 8.73 13.56
CA LEU A 301 -1.23 9.19 12.49
C LEU A 301 -2.39 10.04 13.01
N GLY A 302 -2.69 9.96 14.31
CA GLY A 302 -3.83 10.58 14.95
C GLY A 302 -5.12 9.77 14.82
N THR A 303 -6.24 10.42 15.10
CA THR A 303 -7.59 9.86 14.98
C THR A 303 -8.55 10.90 14.38
N LEU A 304 -9.75 10.47 14.00
CA LEU A 304 -10.86 11.34 13.58
C LEU A 304 -11.64 11.91 14.78
N GLY A 305 -10.98 12.08 15.92
CA GLY A 305 -11.54 12.63 17.16
C GLY A 305 -11.88 11.60 18.24
N GLY A 306 -11.83 10.29 17.93
CA GLY A 306 -12.00 9.20 18.90
C GLY A 306 -10.68 8.69 19.49
N ASN A 307 -10.75 7.53 20.18
CA ASN A 307 -9.64 6.98 20.96
C ASN A 307 -8.83 5.89 20.25
N PHE A 308 -9.15 5.51 19.00
CA PHE A 308 -8.40 4.45 18.32
C PHE A 308 -8.33 4.70 16.81
N SER A 309 -7.22 4.30 16.22
CA SER A 309 -6.99 4.24 14.77
C SER A 309 -6.20 2.98 14.42
N TYR A 310 -6.50 2.39 13.27
CA TYR A 310 -5.89 1.16 12.77
C TYR A 310 -5.63 1.28 11.28
N VAL A 311 -4.44 0.88 10.84
CA VAL A 311 -4.04 0.86 9.43
C VAL A 311 -4.50 -0.42 8.74
N ARG A 312 -4.65 -0.35 7.42
CA ARG A 312 -4.96 -1.49 6.54
C ARG A 312 -3.97 -1.64 5.40
N ALA A 313 -3.51 -0.54 4.80
CA ALA A 313 -2.56 -0.61 3.70
C ALA A 313 -1.76 0.69 3.55
N ILE A 314 -0.60 0.57 2.88
CA ILE A 314 0.28 1.67 2.50
C ILE A 314 0.74 1.44 1.06
N ASN A 315 0.74 2.48 0.24
CA ASN A 315 1.37 2.44 -1.08
C ASN A 315 2.80 3.01 -1.06
N ASP A 316 3.50 2.97 -2.20
CA ASP A 316 4.86 3.47 -2.30
C ASP A 316 4.97 5.00 -2.23
N TYR A 317 3.87 5.74 -2.32
CA TYR A 317 3.86 7.18 -2.10
C TYR A 317 3.73 7.55 -0.62
N GLY A 318 3.68 6.55 0.27
CA GLY A 318 3.51 6.75 1.71
C GLY A 318 2.09 7.15 2.10
N GLN A 319 1.12 6.91 1.20
CA GLN A 319 -0.30 7.12 1.47
C GLN A 319 -0.85 5.91 2.20
N VAL A 320 -1.60 6.14 3.27
CA VAL A 320 -2.06 5.10 4.19
C VAL A 320 -3.57 5.14 4.28
N VAL A 321 -4.20 3.97 4.24
CA VAL A 321 -5.63 3.80 4.48
C VAL A 321 -5.88 2.89 5.67
N GLY A 322 -7.03 3.07 6.30
CA GLY A 322 -7.42 2.30 7.48
C GLY A 322 -8.76 2.76 8.01
N PHE A 323 -9.00 2.56 9.30
CA PHE A 323 -10.17 3.09 9.99
C PHE A 323 -9.81 3.76 11.32
N SER A 324 -10.60 4.75 11.71
CA SER A 324 -10.45 5.48 12.96
C SER A 324 -11.82 5.70 13.58
N TYR A 325 -11.85 5.75 14.91
CA TYR A 325 -13.03 6.18 15.64
C TYR A 325 -13.15 7.70 15.62
N THR A 326 -14.37 8.19 15.49
CA THR A 326 -14.76 9.58 15.66
C THR A 326 -15.11 9.89 17.13
N ALA A 327 -15.32 11.16 17.45
CA ALA A 327 -15.66 11.60 18.81
C ALA A 327 -16.99 11.00 19.35
N ASP A 328 -17.93 10.67 18.46
CA ASP A 328 -19.19 9.99 18.76
C ASP A 328 -19.08 8.45 18.72
N GLY A 329 -17.86 7.91 18.57
CA GLY A 329 -17.59 6.47 18.62
C GLY A 329 -17.90 5.69 17.35
N GLN A 330 -18.14 6.36 16.22
CA GLN A 330 -18.34 5.69 14.93
C GLN A 330 -16.99 5.32 14.31
N SER A 331 -16.91 4.13 13.70
CA SER A 331 -15.75 3.75 12.88
C SER A 331 -15.88 4.35 11.49
N ARG A 332 -14.88 5.11 11.05
CA ARG A 332 -14.82 5.75 9.73
C ARG A 332 -13.53 5.37 9.01
N PRO A 333 -13.56 5.12 7.70
CA PRO A 333 -12.37 4.85 6.94
C PRO A 333 -11.60 6.16 6.75
N PHE A 334 -10.29 6.12 6.92
CA PHE A 334 -9.44 7.29 6.75
C PHE A 334 -8.49 7.14 5.58
N PHE A 335 -8.07 8.29 5.07
CA PHE A 335 -6.89 8.46 4.23
C PHE A 335 -5.89 9.30 5.02
N TRP A 336 -4.62 8.94 4.97
CA TRP A 336 -3.52 9.68 5.56
C TRP A 336 -2.39 9.84 4.57
N GLU A 337 -1.83 11.04 4.52
CA GLU A 337 -0.54 11.32 3.91
C GLU A 337 0.17 12.40 4.73
N LYS A 338 1.49 12.45 4.63
CA LYS A 338 2.30 13.31 5.50
C LYS A 338 1.97 14.81 5.40
N SER A 339 1.51 15.27 4.23
CA SER A 339 1.18 16.67 3.95
C SER A 339 -0.14 17.13 4.56
N SER A 340 -1.13 16.24 4.68
CA SER A 340 -2.50 16.58 5.09
C SER A 340 -2.93 15.90 6.40
N GLY A 341 -2.19 14.91 6.88
CA GLY A 341 -2.55 14.15 8.08
C GLY A 341 -3.76 13.24 7.84
N ILE A 342 -4.42 12.83 8.93
CA ILE A 342 -5.58 11.93 8.85
C ILE A 342 -6.83 12.68 8.39
N SER A 343 -7.51 12.13 7.38
CA SER A 343 -8.75 12.68 6.81
C SER A 343 -9.81 11.58 6.71
N ASP A 344 -11.06 11.89 7.06
CA ASP A 344 -12.18 10.97 6.85
C ASP A 344 -12.47 10.84 5.35
N LEU A 345 -12.44 9.63 4.81
CA LEU A 345 -12.67 9.38 3.38
C LEU A 345 -14.07 9.81 2.93
N ASN A 346 -15.07 9.84 3.82
CA ASN A 346 -16.41 10.35 3.51
C ASN A 346 -16.40 11.85 3.17
N ASN A 347 -15.41 12.61 3.64
CA ASN A 347 -15.25 14.02 3.32
C ASN A 347 -14.44 14.27 2.05
N LEU A 348 -13.81 13.22 1.49
CA LEU A 348 -12.98 13.29 0.28
C LEU A 348 -13.71 12.78 -0.96
N VAL A 349 -14.97 12.35 -0.82
CA VAL A 349 -15.80 11.77 -1.88
C VAL A 349 -17.12 12.52 -1.96
N SER A 350 -17.56 12.87 -3.17
CA SER A 350 -18.90 13.44 -3.40
C SER A 350 -19.92 12.35 -3.73
N ALA A 351 -20.36 11.58 -2.73
CA ALA A 351 -21.34 10.50 -2.89
C ALA A 351 -22.36 10.50 -1.73
N PRO A 352 -23.41 11.34 -1.78
CA PRO A 352 -24.32 11.57 -0.64
C PRO A 352 -25.12 10.33 -0.23
N ASP A 353 -25.32 9.38 -1.14
CA ASP A 353 -26.06 8.13 -0.88
C ASP A 353 -25.16 7.02 -0.28
N TRP A 354 -23.86 7.30 -0.13
CA TRP A 354 -22.88 6.38 0.42
C TRP A 354 -22.45 6.79 1.83
N ILE A 355 -22.29 5.79 2.67
CA ILE A 355 -21.58 5.89 3.94
C ILE A 355 -20.46 4.86 3.93
N LEU A 356 -19.24 5.33 3.75
CA LEU A 356 -18.05 4.48 3.77
C LEU A 356 -17.71 4.16 5.23
N TYR A 357 -17.42 2.89 5.52
CA TYR A 357 -17.06 2.44 6.87
C TYR A 357 -15.77 1.62 6.94
N GLU A 358 -15.26 1.11 5.81
CA GLU A 358 -14.01 0.35 5.74
C GLU A 358 -13.26 0.61 4.44
N ALA A 359 -11.96 0.87 4.52
CA ALA A 359 -11.01 0.84 3.40
C ALA A 359 -10.11 -0.38 3.59
N SER A 360 -10.07 -1.26 2.59
CA SER A 360 -9.36 -2.54 2.67
C SER A 360 -7.93 -2.42 2.19
N ASP A 361 -7.70 -1.72 1.08
CA ASP A 361 -6.39 -1.68 0.43
C ASP A 361 -6.21 -0.46 -0.50
N ILE A 362 -4.97 -0.14 -0.88
CA ILE A 362 -4.58 0.99 -1.74
C ILE A 362 -3.42 0.63 -2.68
N ASN A 363 -3.56 0.90 -3.98
CA ASN A 363 -2.48 0.70 -4.96
C ASN A 363 -1.62 1.96 -5.19
N ASN A 364 -0.58 1.87 -6.03
CA ASN A 364 0.30 3.00 -6.33
C ASN A 364 -0.33 4.06 -7.24
N ALA A 365 -1.45 3.78 -7.91
CA ALA A 365 -2.26 4.82 -8.55
C ALA A 365 -3.07 5.65 -7.52
N GLY A 366 -2.99 5.32 -6.23
CA GLY A 366 -3.75 5.94 -5.15
C GLY A 366 -5.22 5.49 -5.13
N GLN A 367 -5.56 4.43 -5.86
CA GLN A 367 -6.92 3.90 -5.86
C GLN A 367 -7.14 3.09 -4.59
N ILE A 368 -8.27 3.33 -3.93
CA ILE A 368 -8.60 2.74 -2.63
C ILE A 368 -9.83 1.86 -2.81
N VAL A 369 -9.72 0.60 -2.41
CA VAL A 369 -10.86 -0.31 -2.38
C VAL A 369 -11.39 -0.46 -0.97
N GLY A 370 -12.70 -0.62 -0.82
CA GLY A 370 -13.32 -0.83 0.48
C GLY A 370 -14.80 -1.12 0.40
N ARG A 371 -15.51 -1.01 1.52
CA ARG A 371 -16.96 -1.20 1.57
C ARG A 371 -17.66 -0.16 2.41
N GLY A 372 -18.89 0.09 1.99
CA GLY A 372 -19.77 1.07 2.57
C GLY A 372 -21.21 0.60 2.53
N VAL A 373 -22.11 1.44 3.04
CA VAL A 373 -23.54 1.31 2.86
C VAL A 373 -23.97 2.25 1.74
N TYR A 374 -24.65 1.72 0.73
CA TYR A 374 -25.31 2.49 -0.33
C TYR A 374 -26.79 2.14 -0.35
N ASN A 375 -27.65 3.14 -0.15
CA ASN A 375 -29.11 2.95 -0.07
C ASN A 375 -29.54 1.82 0.90
N GLY A 376 -28.87 1.72 2.05
CA GLY A 376 -29.14 0.70 3.08
C GLY A 376 -28.54 -0.68 2.84
N GLN A 377 -27.83 -0.90 1.72
CA GLN A 377 -27.18 -2.18 1.40
C GLN A 377 -25.66 -2.07 1.51
N THR A 378 -25.00 -3.13 1.99
CA THR A 378 -23.53 -3.20 1.96
C THR A 378 -23.05 -3.41 0.53
N ARG A 379 -22.14 -2.55 0.08
CA ARG A 379 -21.57 -2.54 -1.26
C ARG A 379 -20.06 -2.30 -1.20
N ALA A 380 -19.33 -2.88 -2.15
CA ALA A 380 -17.92 -2.58 -2.33
C ALA A 380 -17.77 -1.36 -3.24
N PHE A 381 -16.76 -0.55 -2.96
CA PHE A 381 -16.41 0.62 -3.76
C PHE A 381 -14.95 0.56 -4.21
N LEU A 382 -14.67 1.26 -5.31
CA LEU A 382 -13.34 1.68 -5.71
C LEU A 382 -13.32 3.21 -5.76
N LEU A 383 -12.45 3.82 -4.95
CA LEU A 383 -12.15 5.24 -5.01
C LEU A 383 -10.97 5.45 -5.95
N THR A 384 -11.10 6.38 -6.89
CA THR A 384 -10.02 6.79 -7.79
C THR A 384 -9.69 8.26 -7.54
N PRO A 385 -8.41 8.63 -7.28
CA PRO A 385 -8.04 10.02 -7.08
C PRO A 385 -8.47 10.89 -8.25
N ASN A 386 -9.16 11.98 -7.95
CA ASN A 386 -9.37 13.05 -8.91
C ASN A 386 -8.03 13.75 -9.07
N THR A 387 -7.29 13.45 -10.12
CA THR A 387 -6.16 14.30 -10.50
C THR A 387 -6.73 15.69 -10.67
N SER A 388 -6.31 16.66 -9.85
CA SER A 388 -6.58 18.07 -10.12
C SER A 388 -6.02 18.35 -11.52
N LYS A 389 -6.90 18.37 -12.53
CA LYS A 389 -6.56 18.91 -13.83
C LYS A 389 -6.25 20.37 -13.57
N SER A 390 -4.99 20.71 -13.39
CA SER A 390 -4.54 22.06 -13.63
C SER A 390 -4.94 22.40 -15.07
N VAL A 391 -5.89 23.32 -15.18
CA VAL A 391 -6.44 23.97 -16.39
C VAL A 391 -5.31 24.34 -17.40
N PRO A 392 -5.58 24.35 -18.72
CA PRO A 392 -4.73 23.78 -19.76
C PRO A 392 -3.41 24.52 -20.01
N GLU A 393 -2.47 23.77 -20.60
CA GLU A 393 -1.27 24.24 -21.29
C GLU A 393 -1.48 25.64 -21.91
N PRO A 394 -0.56 26.59 -21.66
CA PRO A 394 -0.76 27.95 -22.07
C PRO A 394 -0.54 28.08 -23.59
N SER A 395 -1.60 27.83 -24.37
CA SER A 395 -1.75 28.45 -25.69
C SER A 395 -1.84 29.99 -25.58
N SER A 396 -1.91 30.54 -24.36
CA SER A 396 -1.79 31.97 -24.04
C SER A 396 -0.38 32.44 -23.63
N ALA A 397 0.62 31.56 -23.44
CA ALA A 397 2.01 32.00 -23.17
C ALA A 397 2.76 32.44 -24.44
N LEU A 398 2.24 32.10 -25.63
CA LEU A 398 2.74 32.64 -26.90
C LEU A 398 2.18 34.04 -27.22
N ALA A 399 1.17 34.53 -26.50
CA ALA A 399 0.60 35.86 -26.73
C ALA A 399 1.45 37.00 -26.14
N PHE A 400 2.38 36.72 -25.22
CA PHE A 400 3.21 37.75 -24.58
C PHE A 400 4.65 37.84 -25.10
N LEU A 401 5.05 36.98 -26.04
CA LEU A 401 6.34 37.11 -26.76
C LEU A 401 6.22 37.86 -28.11
N ALA A 402 5.00 38.15 -28.59
CA ALA A 402 4.79 38.86 -29.84
C ALA A 402 4.91 40.40 -29.74
N LEU A 403 4.90 40.98 -28.54
CA LEU A 403 5.04 42.44 -28.34
C LEU A 403 6.47 42.88 -27.98
N GLY A 404 7.39 41.96 -27.67
CA GLY A 404 8.81 42.25 -27.42
C GLY A 404 9.69 42.25 -28.68
N ALA A 405 9.27 41.57 -29.74
CA ALA A 405 10.07 41.42 -30.97
C ALA A 405 9.96 42.61 -31.95
N VAL A 406 8.97 43.51 -31.79
CA VAL A 406 8.82 44.69 -32.66
C VAL A 406 9.74 45.85 -32.22
N GLY A 407 10.14 45.90 -30.94
CA GLY A 407 11.02 46.96 -30.42
C GLY A 407 12.52 46.75 -30.72
N ALA A 408 12.99 45.51 -30.81
CA ALA A 408 14.41 45.22 -31.05
C ALA A 408 14.80 45.34 -32.55
N GLY A 409 13.85 45.18 -33.48
CA GLY A 409 14.09 45.32 -34.92
C GLY A 409 14.31 46.76 -35.38
N ALA A 410 13.75 47.75 -34.68
CA ALA A 410 13.94 49.16 -35.01
C ALA A 410 15.31 49.71 -34.55
N ALA A 411 15.83 49.22 -33.42
CA ALA A 411 17.13 49.64 -32.90
C ALA A 411 18.33 49.09 -33.69
N PHE A 412 18.17 47.93 -34.35
CA PHE A 412 19.25 47.35 -35.15
C PHE A 412 19.39 47.98 -36.55
N ARG A 413 18.28 48.49 -37.12
CA ARG A 413 18.32 49.21 -38.41
C ARG A 413 18.92 50.61 -38.32
N GLN A 414 18.81 51.29 -37.18
CA GLN A 414 19.42 52.62 -36.99
C GLN A 414 20.94 52.57 -36.78
N ARG A 415 21.50 51.48 -36.24
CA ARG A 415 22.97 51.32 -36.10
C ARG A 415 23.68 51.04 -37.42
N GLN A 416 23.08 50.27 -38.34
CA GLN A 416 23.73 49.99 -39.63
C GLN A 416 23.69 51.16 -40.62
N GLN A 417 22.78 52.14 -40.45
CA GLN A 417 22.77 53.35 -41.28
C GLN A 417 23.75 54.44 -40.79
N GLN A 418 24.26 54.36 -39.55
CA GLN A 418 25.31 55.26 -39.06
C GLN A 418 26.73 54.76 -39.35
N ASP A 419 26.95 53.45 -39.49
CA ASP A 419 28.27 52.90 -39.84
C ASP A 419 28.57 52.92 -41.35
N ALA A 420 27.56 53.14 -42.20
CA ALA A 420 27.72 53.24 -43.66
C ALA A 420 28.04 54.67 -44.17
N SER A 421 28.04 55.69 -43.30
CA SER A 421 28.40 57.08 -43.65
C SER A 421 29.78 57.51 -43.12
N SER A 422 30.58 56.58 -42.61
CA SER A 422 31.94 56.84 -42.09
C SER A 422 33.07 56.04 -42.76
N ARG A 423 32.82 55.45 -43.94
CA ARG A 423 33.88 54.89 -44.80
C ARG A 423 33.76 55.44 -46.22
N ASN A 424 34.69 56.34 -46.55
CA ASN A 424 35.23 56.49 -47.91
C ASN A 424 35.87 55.18 -48.37
#